data_AF-A0A0E3QV98-F1
#
_entry.id   AF-A0A0E3QV98-F1
#
_cell.length_a   1.000
_cell.length_b   1.000
_cell.length_c   1.000
_cell.angle_alpha   90.00
_cell.angle_beta   90.00
_cell.angle_gamma   90.00
#
_symmetry.space_group_name_H-M   'P 1'
#
loop_
_entity.id
_entity.type
_entity.pdbx_description
1 polymer ?
#
loop_
_entity_poly.entity_id
_entity_poly.type
_entity_poly.pdbx_seq_one_letter_code
_entity_poly.pdbx_strand_id
1 'polypeptide(L)'
;MKFLTELSRALTTAGIAVMSIESILKKICQAYGFKAEEVISLPTFLIIKIANSDSKALEVTLQKPGVLPLDQVSRLYELINQAENADRSYAVGS
;
A
#
# COMPACT_ATOMS: atom_id res chain seq x y z
N MET A 1 -4.22 -4.28 -6.83
CA MET A 1 -4.27 -2.84 -7.18
C MET A 1 -5.20 -2.08 -6.26
N LYS A 2 -6.52 -2.31 -6.32
CA LYS A 2 -7.50 -1.71 -5.39
C LYS A 2 -7.08 -1.67 -3.90
N PHE A 3 -6.63 -2.77 -3.32
CA PHE A 3 -6.17 -2.79 -1.93
C PHE A 3 -5.10 -1.74 -1.62
N LEU A 4 -4.06 -1.64 -2.46
CA LEU A 4 -2.96 -0.68 -2.25
C LEU A 4 -3.44 0.77 -2.38
N THR A 5 -4.36 1.05 -3.30
CA THR A 5 -4.87 2.41 -3.51
C THR A 5 -5.82 2.85 -2.42
N GLU A 6 -6.65 1.94 -1.88
CA GLU A 6 -7.48 2.21 -0.71
C GLU A 6 -6.65 2.36 0.57
N LEU A 7 -5.63 1.52 0.78
CA LEU A 7 -4.71 1.62 1.90
C LEU A 7 -3.96 2.95 1.89
N SER A 8 -3.41 3.34 0.74
CA SER A 8 -2.71 4.61 0.58
C SER A 8 -3.61 5.81 0.88
N ARG A 9 -4.87 5.78 0.39
CA ARG A 9 -5.87 6.80 0.72
C ARG A 9 -6.12 6.90 2.23
N ALA A 10 -6.28 5.76 2.90
CA ALA A 10 -6.48 5.73 4.35
C ALA A 10 -5.27 6.30 5.11
N LEU A 11 -4.04 5.97 4.68
CA LEU A 11 -2.81 6.51 5.28
C LEU A 11 -2.67 8.02 5.07
N THR A 12 -3.00 8.52 3.89
CA THR A 12 -3.04 9.97 3.62
C THR A 12 -4.09 10.67 4.47
N THR A 13 -5.28 10.08 4.63
CA THR A 13 -6.33 10.60 5.52
C THR A 13 -5.92 10.54 7.00
N ALA A 14 -5.10 9.59 7.41
CA ALA A 14 -4.55 9.52 8.76
C ALA A 14 -3.37 10.49 8.99
N GLY A 15 -2.97 11.27 7.98
CA GLY A 15 -1.86 12.22 8.08
C GLY A 15 -0.49 11.55 8.13
N ILE A 16 -0.37 10.31 7.64
CA ILE A 16 0.91 9.60 7.60
C ILE A 16 1.83 10.28 6.60
N ALA A 17 3.11 10.40 6.98
CA ALA A 17 4.13 11.00 6.12
C ALA A 17 4.23 10.23 4.79
N VAL A 18 4.23 10.97 3.69
CA VAL A 18 4.34 10.46 2.30
C VAL A 18 5.43 9.41 2.15
N MET A 19 6.65 9.66 2.66
CA MET A 19 7.76 8.71 2.56
C MET A 19 7.49 7.39 3.29
N SER A 20 6.73 7.43 4.39
CA SER A 20 6.31 6.22 5.11
C SER A 20 5.29 5.44 4.29
N ILE A 21 4.33 6.12 3.66
CA ILE A 21 3.34 5.50 2.77
C ILE A 21 4.04 4.75 1.63
N GLU A 22 5.00 5.40 0.96
CA GLU A 22 5.75 4.75 -0.12
C GLU A 22 6.53 3.52 0.37
N SER A 23 7.15 3.61 1.53
CA SER A 23 7.88 2.48 2.14
C SER A 23 6.95 1.30 2.42
N ILE A 24 5.80 1.56 3.05
CA ILE A 24 4.77 0.55 3.38
C ILE A 24 4.27 -0.13 2.10
N LEU A 25 3.88 0.64 1.09
CA LEU A 25 3.37 0.08 -0.17
C LEU A 25 4.42 -0.78 -0.89
N LYS A 26 5.70 -0.36 -0.87
CA LYS A 26 6.80 -1.15 -1.44
C LYS A 26 7.00 -2.47 -0.70
N LYS A 27 6.98 -2.46 0.64
CA LYS A 27 7.09 -3.68 1.46
C LYS A 27 5.94 -4.64 1.23
N ILE A 28 4.70 -4.13 1.16
CA ILE A 28 3.53 -4.95 0.86
C ILE A 28 3.66 -5.54 -0.55
N CYS A 29 4.02 -4.76 -1.58
CA CYS A 29 4.26 -5.32 -2.92
C CYS A 29 5.28 -6.48 -2.88
N GLN A 30 6.37 -6.31 -2.14
CA GLN A 30 7.41 -7.32 -1.99
C GLN A 30 6.90 -8.58 -1.26
N ALA A 31 6.11 -8.43 -0.19
CA ALA A 31 5.52 -9.54 0.55
C ALA A 31 4.62 -10.42 -0.34
N TYR A 32 3.93 -9.81 -1.30
CA TYR A 32 3.07 -10.50 -2.26
C TYR A 32 3.78 -10.93 -3.56
N GLY A 33 5.11 -10.82 -3.64
CA GLY A 33 5.89 -11.26 -4.80
C GLY A 33 5.87 -10.32 -6.00
N PHE A 34 5.38 -9.09 -5.84
CA PHE A 34 5.38 -8.06 -6.89
C PHE A 34 6.59 -7.14 -6.77
N LYS A 35 7.13 -6.70 -7.89
CA LYS A 35 8.11 -5.60 -7.92
C LYS A 35 7.38 -4.27 -8.09
N ALA A 36 7.44 -3.40 -7.09
CA ALA A 36 7.05 -2.01 -7.25
C ALA A 36 8.12 -1.27 -8.06
N GLU A 37 7.89 -1.08 -9.36
CA GLU A 37 8.79 -0.33 -10.24
C GLU A 37 8.81 1.16 -9.88
N GLU A 38 7.64 1.69 -9.48
CA GLU A 38 7.48 3.09 -9.08
C GLU A 38 6.36 3.21 -8.05
N VAL A 39 6.61 3.97 -6.99
CA VAL A 39 5.58 4.40 -6.03
C VAL A 39 5.89 5.84 -5.71
N ILE A 40 4.98 6.73 -6.12
CA ILE A 40 5.04 8.16 -5.82
C ILE A 40 3.76 8.49 -5.06
N SER A 41 3.91 8.80 -3.78
CA SER A 41 2.80 9.26 -2.95
C SER A 41 2.87 10.78 -2.86
N LEU A 42 1.80 11.47 -3.26
CA LEU A 42 1.63 12.91 -3.08
C LEU A 42 0.39 13.13 -2.22
N PRO A 43 0.23 14.27 -1.52
CA PRO A 43 -0.92 14.49 -0.65
C PRO A 43 -2.30 14.32 -1.31
N THR A 44 -2.37 14.51 -2.63
CA THR A 44 -3.63 14.46 -3.40
C THR A 44 -3.65 13.40 -4.50
N PHE A 45 -2.54 12.70 -4.75
CA PHE A 45 -2.44 11.69 -5.78
C PHE A 45 -1.48 10.57 -5.38
N LEU A 46 -1.82 9.34 -5.72
CA LEU A 46 -0.91 8.20 -5.70
C LEU A 46 -0.66 7.78 -7.14
N ILE A 47 0.60 7.54 -7.47
CA ILE A 47 1.01 6.80 -8.66
C ILE A 47 1.70 5.53 -8.19
N ILE A 48 1.21 4.38 -8.64
CA ILE A 48 1.82 3.10 -8.37
C ILE A 48 1.96 2.28 -9.66
N LYS A 49 3.19 1.87 -9.93
CA LYS A 49 3.55 0.99 -11.02
C LYS A 49 4.13 -0.30 -10.45
N ILE A 50 3.45 -1.41 -10.69
CA ILE A 50 3.92 -2.74 -10.29
C ILE A 50 4.16 -3.61 -11.52
N ALA A 51 5.13 -4.49 -11.40
CA ALA A 51 5.42 -5.54 -12.38
C ALA A 51 5.44 -6.90 -11.70
N ASN A 52 4.92 -7.90 -12.41
CA ASN A 52 5.16 -9.32 -12.20
C ASN A 52 5.73 -9.92 -13.49
N SER A 53 6.19 -11.16 -13.46
CA SER A 53 6.78 -11.91 -14.59
C SER A 53 6.02 -11.74 -15.90
N ASP A 54 4.69 -11.70 -15.83
CA ASP A 54 3.81 -11.72 -17.01
C ASP A 54 3.00 -10.43 -17.22
N SER A 55 3.10 -9.44 -16.33
CA SER A 55 2.23 -8.26 -16.40
C SER A 55 2.81 -7.01 -15.74
N LYS A 56 2.40 -5.84 -16.25
CA LYS A 56 2.66 -4.54 -15.64
C LYS A 56 1.35 -3.82 -15.43
N ALA A 57 1.15 -3.24 -14.25
CA ALA A 57 0.00 -2.41 -13.93
C ALA A 57 0.48 -1.03 -13.49
N LEU A 58 -0.20 0.01 -13.99
CA LEU A 58 -0.04 1.39 -13.58
C LEU A 58 -1.40 1.89 -13.11
N GLU A 59 -1.46 2.41 -11.90
CA GLU A 59 -2.66 3.03 -11.35
C GLU A 59 -2.34 4.43 -10.84
N VAL A 60 -3.21 5.38 -11.19
CA VAL A 60 -3.20 6.74 -10.66
C VAL A 60 -4.50 6.93 -9.90
N THR A 61 -4.41 7.28 -8.62
CA THR A 61 -5.58 7.45 -7.75
C THR A 61 -5.56 8.80 -7.07
N LEU A 62 -6.72 9.47 -7.05
CA LEU A 62 -6.95 10.67 -6.25
C LEU A 62 -6.97 10.33 -4.76
N GLN A 63 -6.29 11.17 -3.98
CA GLN A 63 -6.30 11.12 -2.53
C GLN A 63 -6.97 12.36 -1.95
N LYS A 64 -7.64 12.18 -0.82
CA LYS A 64 -8.26 13.27 -0.08
C LYS A 64 -7.65 13.29 1.33
N PRO A 65 -6.86 14.34 1.66
CA PRO A 65 -6.46 14.59 3.03
C PRO A 65 -7.70 14.72 3.93
N GLY A 66 -7.58 14.27 5.17
CA GLY A 66 -8.68 14.32 6.12
C GLY A 66 -8.17 14.04 7.52
N VAL A 67 -9.09 13.65 8.41
CA VAL A 67 -8.77 13.23 9.77
C VAL A 67 -9.40 11.87 10.01
N LEU A 68 -8.64 10.94 10.55
CA LEU A 68 -9.10 9.62 10.93
C LEU A 68 -9.14 9.51 12.47
N PRO A 69 -10.20 8.93 13.08
CA PRO A 69 -10.22 8.64 14.51
C PRO A 69 -9.05 7.74 14.94
N LEU A 70 -8.54 7.94 16.16
CA LEU A 70 -7.35 7.25 16.65
C LEU A 70 -7.49 5.72 16.66
N ASP A 71 -8.66 5.20 17.02
CA ASP A 71 -8.94 3.76 17.03
C ASP A 71 -8.86 3.15 15.62
N GLN A 72 -9.23 3.92 14.59
CA GLN A 72 -9.10 3.50 13.20
C GLN A 72 -7.64 3.58 12.72
N VAL A 73 -6.86 4.54 13.21
CA VAL A 73 -5.41 4.59 12.94
C VAL A 73 -4.72 3.35 13.52
N SER A 74 -5.05 2.94 14.74
CA SER A 74 -4.50 1.71 15.34
C SER A 74 -4.79 0.47 14.49
N ARG A 75 -6.05 0.28 14.07
CA ARG A 75 -6.45 -0.82 13.18
C ARG A 75 -5.76 -0.79 11.82
N LEU A 76 -5.48 0.41 11.30
CA LEU A 76 -4.75 0.59 10.04
C LEU A 76 -3.32 0.04 10.15
N TYR A 77 -2.64 0.28 11.26
CA TYR A 77 -1.31 -0.27 11.50
C TYR A 77 -1.32 -1.79 11.70
N GLU A 78 -2.35 -2.35 12.33
CA GLU A 78 -2.53 -3.81 12.41
C GLU A 78 -2.67 -4.43 11.02
N LEU A 79 -3.49 -3.83 10.14
CA LEU A 79 -3.66 -4.26 8.76
C LEU A 79 -2.35 -4.18 7.96
N ILE A 80 -1.58 -3.09 8.12
CA ILE A 80 -0.26 -2.95 7.49
C ILE A 80 0.66 -4.07 7.97
N ASN A 81 0.73 -4.31 9.28
CA ASN A 81 1.60 -5.34 9.83
C ASN A 81 1.22 -6.74 9.30
N GLN A 82 -0.07 -7.04 9.18
CA GLN A 82 -0.53 -8.29 8.58
C GLN A 82 -0.16 -8.39 7.10
N ALA A 83 -0.31 -7.30 6.34
CA ALA A 83 -0.01 -7.29 4.90
C ALA A 83 1.50 -7.34 4.61
N GLU A 84 2.34 -6.67 5.41
CA GLU A 84 3.81 -6.73 5.28
C GLU A 84 4.36 -8.11 5.65
N ASN A 85 3.68 -8.81 6.58
CA ASN A 85 4.05 -10.15 7.04
C ASN A 85 3.16 -11.25 6.46
N ALA A 86 2.43 -10.98 5.37
CA ALA A 86 1.64 -12.00 4.68
C ALA A 86 2.58 -13.17 4.34
N ASP A 87 2.43 -14.25 5.09
CA ASP A 87 3.34 -15.36 5.23
C ASP A 87 3.66 -15.99 3.88
N ARG A 88 4.95 -16.21 3.57
CA ARG A 88 5.35 -16.95 2.36
C ARG A 88 4.86 -18.41 2.37
N SER A 89 4.22 -18.86 3.45
CA SER A 89 3.61 -20.18 3.58
C SER A 89 2.45 -20.46 2.62
N TYR A 90 1.78 -19.46 2.02
CA TYR A 90 0.72 -19.75 1.02
C TYR A 90 1.28 -20.14 -0.36
N ALA A 91 2.60 -20.02 -0.58
CA ALA A 91 3.26 -20.37 -1.85
C ALA A 91 3.76 -21.83 -1.91
N VAL A 92 3.63 -22.59 -0.81
CA VAL A 92 3.89 -24.04 -0.77
C VAL A 92 2.67 -24.72 -0.17
N GLY A 93 1.63 -24.87 -0.98
CA GLY A 93 0.38 -25.46 -0.53
C GLY A 93 -0.72 -25.40 -1.58
N SER A 94 -0.47 -25.92 -2.78
CA SER A 94 -1.47 -26.34 -3.76
C SER A 94 -0.84 -27.36 -4.71
#